data_AF-A0A165JTL8-F1
#
_entry.id   AF-A0A165JTL8-F1
#
_cell.length_a   1.000
_cell.length_b   1.000
_cell.length_c   1.000
_cell.angle_alpha   90.00
_cell.angle_beta   90.00
_cell.angle_gamma   90.00
#
_symmetry.space_group_name_H-M   'P 1'
#
loop_
_entity.id
_entity.type
_entity.pdbx_description
1 polymer ?
#
loop_
_entity_poly.entity_id
_entity_poly.type
_entity_poly.pdbx_seq_one_letter_code
_entity_poly.pdbx_strand_id
1 'polypeptide(L)'
;MTDKLPPNLLALFAPRPPLRYLPPSDHAQEERKTANITGVAQFLDQLRQPDDSYQPTESWLQRRDRIKLEKKEKEEKHLTEGFAKYNPSDDSQVRGDAFKTLFVARLSYDAKESDLEREFGRFGPIERIRIITDANADNPKKVHRGYAFIVYEREKDMKGIKPLPSWNFSITSRSLVATICP
;
A
#
# COMPACT_ATOMS: atom_id res chain seq x y z
N MET A 1 31.53 4.18 -54.82
CA MET A 1 31.86 5.42 -54.07
C MET A 1 33.37 5.71 -54.01
N THR A 2 34.23 4.82 -54.51
CA THR A 2 35.68 5.03 -54.74
C THR A 2 36.01 5.38 -56.20
N ASP A 3 35.01 5.37 -57.09
CA ASP A 3 35.15 5.47 -58.55
C ASP A 3 35.64 6.82 -59.08
N LYS A 4 35.63 7.87 -58.24
CA LYS A 4 36.04 9.24 -58.61
C LYS A 4 37.39 9.65 -58.00
N LEU A 5 38.13 8.72 -57.39
CA LEU A 5 39.42 9.02 -56.79
C LEU A 5 40.54 9.02 -57.86
N PRO A 6 41.57 9.87 -57.69
CA PRO A 6 42.73 9.88 -58.57
C PRO A 6 43.44 8.51 -58.56
N PRO A 7 44.13 8.14 -59.64
CA PRO A 7 44.64 6.77 -59.86
C PRO A 7 45.57 6.27 -58.75
N ASN A 8 46.34 7.18 -58.13
CA ASN A 8 47.21 6.85 -56.99
C ASN A 8 46.45 6.37 -55.76
N LEU A 9 45.25 6.92 -55.50
CA LEU A 9 44.39 6.49 -54.41
C LEU A 9 43.56 5.27 -54.80
N LEU A 10 43.16 5.16 -56.07
CA LEU A 10 42.43 4.00 -56.59
C LEU A 10 43.25 2.71 -56.45
N ALA A 11 44.56 2.79 -56.68
CA ALA A 11 45.50 1.66 -56.50
C ALA A 11 45.52 1.07 -55.08
N LEU A 12 45.23 1.88 -54.05
CA LEU A 12 45.15 1.41 -52.66
C LEU A 12 43.92 0.54 -52.39
N PHE A 13 42.88 0.68 -53.23
CA PHE A 13 41.65 -0.11 -53.15
C PHE A 13 41.63 -1.29 -54.12
N ALA A 14 42.81 -1.70 -54.62
CA ALA A 14 42.90 -2.92 -55.43
C ALA A 14 42.35 -4.12 -54.64
N PRO A 15 41.47 -4.94 -55.25
CA PRO A 15 40.92 -6.10 -54.57
C PRO A 15 42.04 -7.08 -54.20
N ARG A 16 41.84 -7.80 -53.09
CA ARG A 16 42.73 -8.90 -52.73
C ARG A 16 42.68 -9.99 -53.81
N PRO A 17 43.76 -10.76 -53.99
CA PRO A 17 43.71 -11.94 -54.86
C PRO A 17 42.59 -12.88 -54.41
N PRO A 18 41.98 -13.62 -55.35
CA PRO A 18 40.88 -14.53 -55.02
C PRO A 18 41.32 -15.55 -53.98
N LEU A 19 40.45 -15.83 -53.03
CA LEU A 19 40.72 -16.80 -51.98
C LEU A 19 40.83 -18.21 -52.57
N ARG A 20 41.75 -19.02 -52.03
CA ARG A 20 41.82 -20.45 -52.36
C ARG A 20 40.59 -21.14 -51.82
N TYR A 21 39.84 -21.82 -52.69
CA TYR A 21 38.72 -22.65 -52.27
C TYR A 21 39.20 -23.80 -51.36
N LEU A 22 38.49 -23.98 -50.25
CA LEU A 22 38.58 -25.15 -49.39
C LEU A 22 37.17 -25.75 -49.27
N PRO A 23 37.05 -27.09 -49.21
CA PRO A 23 35.76 -27.71 -49.01
C PRO A 23 35.14 -27.22 -47.68
N PRO A 24 33.82 -26.95 -47.64
CA PRO A 24 33.12 -26.65 -46.40
C PRO A 24 33.34 -27.76 -45.36
N SER A 25 33.48 -27.38 -44.09
CA SER A 25 33.61 -28.33 -42.98
C SER A 25 32.29 -29.04 -42.63
N ASP A 26 31.17 -28.46 -43.06
CA ASP A 26 29.82 -28.90 -42.72
C ASP A 26 29.17 -29.64 -43.89
N HIS A 27 28.11 -30.39 -43.57
CA HIS A 27 27.29 -31.08 -44.56
C HIS A 27 26.47 -30.10 -45.39
N ALA A 28 26.18 -30.50 -46.63
CA ALA A 28 25.27 -29.77 -47.51
C ALA A 28 23.88 -29.65 -46.85
N GLN A 29 23.18 -28.55 -47.13
CA GLN A 29 21.92 -28.23 -46.47
C GLN A 29 20.87 -29.35 -46.57
N GLU A 30 20.86 -30.11 -47.66
CA GLU A 30 19.95 -31.23 -47.91
C GLU A 30 20.19 -32.43 -46.99
N GLU A 31 21.42 -32.61 -46.53
CA GLU A 31 21.83 -33.73 -45.68
C GLU A 31 21.76 -33.38 -44.18
N ARG A 32 21.54 -32.10 -43.85
CA ARG A 32 21.44 -31.64 -42.46
C ARG A 32 20.16 -32.18 -41.83
N LYS A 33 20.30 -33.24 -41.03
CA LYS A 33 19.22 -33.85 -40.24
C LYS A 33 19.65 -34.12 -38.80
N THR A 34 18.71 -34.02 -37.87
CA THR A 34 18.88 -34.49 -36.49
C THR A 34 18.61 -35.99 -36.39
N ALA A 35 18.82 -36.55 -35.20
CA ALA A 35 18.40 -37.93 -34.92
C ALA A 35 16.88 -38.11 -35.13
N ASN A 36 16.49 -39.35 -35.45
CA ASN A 36 15.07 -39.72 -35.60
C ASN A 36 14.35 -39.64 -34.25
N ILE A 37 13.14 -39.09 -34.23
CA ILE A 37 12.32 -39.01 -33.02
C ILE A 37 11.76 -40.41 -32.69
N THR A 38 11.97 -40.86 -31.46
CA THR A 38 11.37 -42.10 -30.93
C THR A 38 10.04 -41.82 -30.24
N GLY A 39 9.20 -42.85 -30.05
CA GLY A 39 7.97 -42.74 -29.28
C GLY A 39 8.20 -42.69 -27.76
N VAL A 40 7.16 -42.36 -27.00
CA VAL A 40 7.21 -42.27 -25.51
C VAL A 40 6.90 -43.58 -24.79
N ALA A 41 6.61 -44.67 -25.51
CA ALA A 41 6.18 -45.95 -24.94
C ALA A 41 7.19 -46.58 -23.98
N GLN A 42 8.49 -46.27 -24.16
CA GLN A 42 9.58 -46.76 -23.32
C GLN A 42 9.47 -46.29 -21.86
N PHE A 43 8.74 -45.20 -21.59
CA PHE A 43 8.60 -44.62 -20.25
C PHE A 43 7.34 -45.08 -19.50
N LEU A 44 6.51 -45.93 -20.10
CA LEU A 44 5.25 -46.38 -19.47
C LEU A 44 5.49 -47.15 -18.16
N ASP A 45 6.57 -47.90 -18.06
CA ASP A 45 6.88 -48.66 -16.84
C ASP A 45 7.30 -47.76 -15.68
N GLN A 46 7.96 -46.64 -15.98
CA GLN A 46 8.32 -45.62 -14.99
C GLN A 46 7.09 -44.86 -14.50
N LEU A 47 6.13 -44.56 -15.38
CA LEU A 47 4.88 -43.88 -15.01
C LEU A 47 3.96 -44.71 -14.13
N ARG A 48 4.11 -46.05 -14.11
CA ARG A 48 3.34 -46.93 -13.21
C ARG A 48 3.80 -46.86 -11.76
N GLN A 49 4.99 -46.32 -11.49
CA GLN A 49 5.58 -46.21 -10.16
C GLN A 49 5.50 -44.73 -9.72
N PRO A 50 4.41 -44.30 -9.03
CA PRO A 50 4.34 -42.95 -8.50
C PRO A 50 5.44 -42.73 -7.46
N ASP A 51 6.06 -41.56 -7.47
CA ASP A 51 7.02 -41.15 -6.45
C ASP A 51 6.27 -40.74 -5.16
N ASP A 52 6.52 -41.47 -4.08
CA ASP A 52 5.94 -41.20 -2.76
C ASP A 52 6.33 -39.81 -2.21
N SER A 53 7.42 -39.22 -2.71
CA SER A 53 7.92 -37.91 -2.30
C SER A 53 7.32 -36.73 -3.08
N TYR A 54 6.31 -36.93 -3.93
CA TYR A 54 5.72 -35.85 -4.71
C TYR A 54 5.03 -34.79 -3.84
N GLN A 55 5.57 -33.57 -3.83
CA GLN A 55 4.94 -32.39 -3.23
C GLN A 55 4.29 -31.56 -4.33
N PRO A 56 2.94 -31.50 -4.40
CA PRO A 56 2.25 -30.69 -5.40
C PRO A 56 2.64 -29.21 -5.24
N THR A 57 3.16 -28.61 -6.31
CA THR A 57 3.42 -27.17 -6.32
C THR A 57 2.10 -26.42 -6.38
N GLU A 58 1.89 -25.48 -5.46
CA GLU A 58 0.67 -24.68 -5.43
C GLU A 58 0.48 -23.88 -6.72
N SER A 59 -0.74 -23.87 -7.26
CA SER A 59 -1.10 -22.94 -8.31
C SER A 59 -1.15 -21.51 -7.76
N TRP A 60 -0.89 -20.51 -8.60
CA TRP A 60 -0.97 -19.10 -8.21
C TRP A 60 -2.33 -18.72 -7.62
N LEU A 61 -3.43 -19.32 -8.11
CA LEU A 61 -4.78 -19.13 -7.57
C LEU A 61 -4.90 -19.64 -6.13
N GLN A 62 -4.36 -20.83 -5.85
CA GLN A 62 -4.37 -21.42 -4.50
C GLN A 62 -3.54 -20.58 -3.53
N ARG A 63 -2.37 -20.09 -3.97
CA ARG A 63 -1.52 -19.19 -3.17
C ARG A 63 -2.25 -17.89 -2.82
N ARG A 64 -2.96 -17.29 -3.78
CA ARG A 64 -3.73 -16.06 -3.59
C ARG A 64 -4.85 -16.25 -2.56
N ASP A 65 -5.58 -17.36 -2.66
CA ASP A 65 -6.68 -17.66 -1.75
C ASP A 65 -6.17 -17.96 -0.33
N ARG A 66 -5.04 -18.67 -0.19
CA ARG A 66 -4.36 -18.86 1.10
C ARG A 66 -4.00 -17.52 1.75
N ILE A 67 -3.32 -16.64 1.03
CA ILE A 67 -2.92 -15.32 1.55
C ILE A 67 -4.15 -14.50 1.98
N LYS A 68 -5.25 -14.59 1.22
CA LYS A 68 -6.50 -13.90 1.55
C LYS A 68 -7.11 -14.44 2.85
N LEU A 69 -7.14 -15.75 3.04
CA LEU A 69 -7.64 -16.39 4.26
C LEU A 69 -6.76 -16.05 5.47
N GLU A 70 -5.43 -16.17 5.34
CA GLU A 70 -4.49 -15.82 6.41
C GLU A 70 -4.61 -14.34 6.82
N LYS A 71 -4.78 -13.44 5.84
CA LYS A 71 -4.99 -12.01 6.12
C LYS A 71 -6.30 -11.78 6.88
N LYS A 72 -7.37 -12.46 6.47
CA LYS A 72 -8.69 -12.37 7.13
C LYS A 72 -8.62 -12.88 8.57
N GLU A 73 -7.97 -14.02 8.79
CA GLU A 73 -7.81 -14.58 10.13
C GLU A 73 -6.98 -13.67 11.03
N LYS A 74 -5.91 -13.06 10.51
CA LYS A 74 -5.10 -12.07 11.24
C LYS A 74 -5.94 -10.84 11.64
N GLU A 75 -6.79 -10.36 10.74
CA GLU A 75 -7.68 -9.23 11.00
C GLU A 75 -8.74 -9.59 12.06
N GLU A 76 -9.32 -10.79 12.00
CA GLU A 76 -10.26 -11.30 13.00
C GLU A 76 -9.60 -11.45 14.38
N LYS A 77 -8.38 -12.01 14.44
CA LYS A 77 -7.59 -12.09 15.69
C LYS A 77 -7.26 -10.71 16.25
N HIS A 78 -6.81 -9.78 15.42
CA HIS A 78 -6.54 -8.42 15.86
C HIS A 78 -7.80 -7.71 16.38
N LEU A 79 -8.96 -7.91 15.74
CA LEU A 79 -10.22 -7.32 16.18
C LEU A 79 -10.67 -7.90 17.53
N THR A 80 -10.62 -9.23 17.69
CA THR A 80 -11.02 -9.91 18.92
C THR A 80 -10.11 -9.59 20.10
N GLU A 81 -8.79 -9.67 19.91
CA GLU A 81 -7.81 -9.31 20.94
C GLU A 81 -7.83 -7.82 21.26
N GLY A 82 -7.99 -6.96 20.25
CA GLY A 82 -8.08 -5.52 20.40
C GLY A 82 -9.33 -5.11 21.18
N PHE A 83 -10.49 -5.70 20.88
CA PHE A 83 -11.73 -5.45 21.60
C PHE A 83 -11.66 -5.89 23.06
N ALA A 84 -11.10 -7.08 23.33
CA ALA A 84 -10.95 -7.58 24.71
C ALA A 84 -10.06 -6.70 25.59
N LYS A 85 -9.09 -6.01 25.00
CA LYS A 85 -8.16 -5.11 25.70
C LYS A 85 -8.67 -3.66 25.80
N TYR A 86 -9.75 -3.31 25.12
CA TYR A 86 -10.21 -1.93 25.01
C TYR A 86 -11.21 -1.56 26.12
N ASN A 87 -10.71 -0.91 27.18
CA ASN A 87 -11.52 -0.33 28.25
C ASN A 87 -11.31 1.20 28.32
N PRO A 88 -12.23 2.02 27.80
CA PRO A 88 -12.07 3.48 27.79
C PRO A 88 -12.18 4.13 29.18
N SER A 89 -12.81 3.46 30.16
CA SER A 89 -13.00 4.00 31.52
C SER A 89 -11.73 3.95 32.37
N ASP A 90 -10.82 3.01 32.11
CA ASP A 90 -9.58 2.83 32.88
C ASP A 90 -8.41 3.68 32.33
N ASP A 91 -8.62 4.40 31.22
CA ASP A 91 -7.56 5.19 30.60
C ASP A 91 -7.35 6.53 31.35
N SER A 92 -6.18 6.68 31.96
CA SER A 92 -5.71 7.90 32.64
C SER A 92 -5.81 9.19 31.81
N GLN A 93 -5.85 9.05 30.49
CA GLN A 93 -5.89 10.15 29.54
C GLN A 93 -7.30 10.71 29.32
N VAL A 94 -8.33 9.88 29.56
CA VAL A 94 -9.74 10.27 29.53
C VAL A 94 -10.05 10.95 30.86
N ARG A 95 -10.41 12.23 30.81
CA ARG A 95 -10.83 13.00 32.00
C ARG A 95 -12.07 13.80 31.68
N GLY A 96 -12.96 13.91 32.65
CA GLY A 96 -14.21 14.65 32.54
C GLY A 96 -15.40 13.72 32.33
N ASP A 97 -16.57 14.33 32.21
CA ASP A 97 -17.85 13.66 32.00
C ASP A 97 -18.10 13.46 30.49
N ALA A 98 -18.50 12.26 30.08
CA ALA A 98 -18.82 11.94 28.69
C ALA A 98 -19.94 12.84 28.14
N PHE A 99 -20.92 13.22 28.98
CA PHE A 99 -22.04 14.08 28.56
C PHE A 99 -21.64 15.54 28.35
N LYS A 100 -20.47 15.94 28.85
CA LYS A 100 -19.90 17.29 28.68
C LYS A 100 -18.79 17.33 27.63
N THR A 101 -18.44 16.18 27.06
CA THR A 101 -17.30 16.03 26.16
C THR A 101 -17.74 16.00 24.69
N LEU A 102 -17.34 17.01 23.94
CA LEU A 102 -17.53 17.09 22.50
C LEU A 102 -16.39 16.38 21.77
N PHE A 103 -16.74 15.47 20.85
CA PHE A 103 -15.81 14.85 19.94
C PHE A 103 -15.76 15.64 18.64
N VAL A 104 -14.58 16.13 18.28
CA VAL A 104 -14.34 16.87 17.05
C VAL A 104 -13.45 16.03 16.14
N ALA A 105 -13.98 15.60 15.00
CA ALA A 105 -13.27 14.86 13.96
C ALA A 105 -13.04 15.71 12.71
N ARG A 106 -12.19 15.19 11.82
CA ARG A 106 -11.83 15.81 10.53
C ARG A 106 -11.11 17.16 10.72
N LEU A 107 -10.40 17.32 11.83
CA LEU A 107 -9.57 18.48 12.10
C LEU A 107 -8.39 18.54 11.10
N SER A 108 -8.01 19.75 10.68
CA SER A 108 -6.80 19.94 9.87
C SER A 108 -5.55 19.54 10.65
N TYR A 109 -4.54 18.97 9.98
CA TYR A 109 -3.26 18.57 10.58
C TYR A 109 -2.39 19.76 11.03
N ASP A 110 -2.77 20.99 10.65
CA ASP A 110 -2.10 22.21 11.09
C ASP A 110 -2.84 22.92 12.24
N ALA A 111 -4.02 22.43 12.59
CA ALA A 111 -4.86 23.07 13.61
C ALA A 111 -4.24 22.93 15.00
N LYS A 112 -4.25 24.03 15.75
CA LYS A 112 -3.74 24.11 17.12
C LYS A 112 -4.89 24.24 18.12
N GLU A 113 -4.57 24.06 19.39
CA GLU A 113 -5.53 24.23 20.48
C GLU A 113 -6.15 25.63 20.49
N SER A 114 -5.37 26.67 20.15
CA SER A 114 -5.86 28.06 20.06
C SER A 114 -6.95 28.28 19.01
N ASP A 115 -6.92 27.52 17.91
CA ASP A 115 -7.97 27.60 16.88
C ASP A 115 -9.26 26.95 17.37
N LEU A 116 -9.15 25.84 18.08
CA LEU A 116 -10.30 25.19 18.71
C LEU A 116 -10.90 26.09 19.79
N GLU A 117 -10.07 26.70 20.63
CA GLU A 117 -10.52 27.60 21.69
C GLU A 117 -11.28 28.82 21.14
N ARG A 118 -10.79 29.42 20.05
CA ARG A 118 -11.44 30.56 19.39
C ARG A 118 -12.83 30.22 18.84
N GLU A 119 -12.95 29.10 18.13
CA GLU A 119 -14.23 28.72 17.48
C GLU A 119 -15.22 28.14 18.49
N PHE A 120 -14.76 27.27 19.40
CA PHE A 120 -15.60 26.55 20.34
C PHE A 120 -15.88 27.33 21.63
N GLY A 121 -15.08 28.35 21.96
CA GLY A 121 -15.32 29.25 23.09
C GLY A 121 -16.56 30.13 22.93
N ARG A 122 -17.09 30.27 21.70
CA ARG A 122 -18.33 31.02 21.43
C ARG A 122 -19.57 30.40 22.08
N PHE A 123 -19.57 29.08 22.28
CA PHE A 123 -20.73 28.35 22.80
C PHE A 123 -20.75 28.25 24.32
N GLY A 124 -19.59 28.33 24.97
CA GLY A 124 -19.48 28.25 26.41
C GLY A 124 -18.04 28.12 26.88
N PRO A 125 -17.82 28.23 28.20
CA PRO A 125 -16.51 28.05 28.83
C PRO A 125 -16.03 26.61 28.66
N ILE A 126 -14.79 26.48 28.20
CA ILE A 126 -14.11 25.21 27.96
C ILE A 126 -13.27 24.87 29.19
N GLU A 127 -13.42 23.65 29.71
CA GLU A 127 -12.63 23.13 30.83
C GLU A 127 -11.28 22.59 30.34
N ARG A 128 -11.31 21.79 29.27
CA ARG A 128 -10.10 21.17 28.71
C ARG A 128 -10.23 20.85 27.23
N ILE A 129 -9.19 21.13 26.47
CA ILE A 129 -9.02 20.68 25.07
C ILE A 129 -7.92 19.61 25.04
N ARG A 130 -8.16 18.53 24.29
CA ARG A 130 -7.16 17.49 24.04
C ARG A 130 -7.18 17.09 22.57
N ILE A 131 -6.12 17.46 21.85
CA ILE A 131 -5.87 16.95 20.50
C ILE A 131 -5.12 15.62 20.60
N ILE A 132 -5.55 14.59 19.88
CA ILE A 132 -4.89 13.27 19.98
C ILE A 132 -3.78 13.15 18.97
N THR A 133 -2.58 13.02 19.52
CA THR A 133 -1.33 12.76 18.79
C THR A 133 -1.04 11.27 18.73
N ASP A 134 -0.48 10.83 17.62
CA ASP A 134 0.05 9.46 17.55
C ASP A 134 1.43 9.44 18.20
N ALA A 135 1.59 8.67 19.28
CA ALA A 135 2.89 8.58 19.97
C ALA A 135 3.99 8.00 19.08
N ASN A 136 3.60 7.22 18.05
CA ASN A 136 4.50 6.56 17.10
C ASN A 136 4.41 7.17 15.70
N ALA A 137 4.09 8.46 15.56
CA ALA A 137 4.03 9.10 14.25
C ALA A 137 5.43 9.14 13.58
N ASP A 138 5.72 8.21 12.67
CA ASP A 138 6.94 8.21 11.84
C ASP A 138 7.01 9.42 10.89
N ASN A 139 5.90 10.13 10.68
CA ASN A 139 5.82 11.27 9.75
C ASN A 139 5.70 12.60 10.50
N PRO A 140 6.66 13.55 10.34
CA PRO A 140 6.62 14.84 11.03
C PRO A 140 5.46 15.74 10.58
N LYS A 141 4.82 15.45 9.45
CA LYS A 141 3.65 16.19 8.93
C LYS A 141 2.31 15.71 9.50
N LYS A 142 2.27 14.57 10.20
CA LYS A 142 1.05 14.01 10.81
C LYS A 142 1.26 13.87 12.31
N VAL A 143 1.38 15.01 12.97
CA VAL A 143 1.62 15.07 14.42
C VAL A 143 0.38 14.60 15.18
N HIS A 144 -0.82 15.00 14.72
CA HIS A 144 -2.09 14.55 15.29
C HIS A 144 -2.94 13.73 14.34
N ARG A 145 -3.79 12.88 14.92
CA ARG A 145 -4.69 11.96 14.19
C ARG A 145 -5.92 12.65 13.58
N GLY A 146 -6.02 13.98 13.70
CA GLY A 146 -7.13 14.76 13.13
C GLY A 146 -8.43 14.70 13.93
N TYR A 147 -8.37 14.34 15.21
CA TYR A 147 -9.49 14.42 16.13
C TYR A 147 -9.09 14.95 17.51
N ALA A 148 -10.05 15.56 18.19
CA ALA A 148 -9.88 16.18 19.49
C ALA A 148 -11.11 15.95 20.39
N PHE A 149 -10.86 15.99 21.70
CA PHE A 149 -11.90 15.98 22.74
C PHE A 149 -11.91 17.33 23.45
N ILE A 150 -13.09 17.93 23.57
CA ILE A 150 -13.30 19.21 24.24
C ILE A 150 -14.28 18.99 25.38
N VAL A 151 -13.83 19.20 26.62
CA VAL A 151 -14.66 19.10 27.83
C VAL A 151 -15.19 20.49 28.15
N TYR A 152 -16.51 20.64 28.25
CA TYR A 152 -17.18 21.86 28.67
C TYR A 152 -17.53 21.84 30.16
N GLU A 153 -17.64 23.00 30.79
CA GLU A 153 -18.11 23.07 32.18
C GLU A 153 -19.59 22.66 32.31
N ARG A 154 -20.42 23.06 31.33
CA ARG A 154 -21.87 22.81 31.31
C ARG A 154 -22.26 21.90 30.15
N GLU A 155 -23.12 20.91 30.43
CA GLU A 155 -23.71 20.06 29.39
C GLU A 155 -24.58 20.81 28.38
N LYS A 156 -25.21 21.92 28.82
CA LYS A 156 -26.10 22.71 27.96
C LYS A 156 -25.34 23.33 26.78
N ASP A 157 -24.12 23.80 27.07
CA ASP A 157 -23.26 24.48 26.10
C ASP A 157 -22.79 23.47 25.04
N MET A 158 -22.51 22.24 25.46
CA MET A 158 -22.20 21.11 24.58
C MET A 158 -23.42 20.66 23.74
N LYS A 159 -24.60 20.48 24.37
CA LYS A 159 -25.85 20.10 23.67
C LYS A 159 -26.36 21.18 22.72
N GLY A 160 -25.96 22.44 22.91
CA GLY A 160 -26.23 23.56 22.02
C GLY A 160 -25.48 23.45 20.69
N ILE A 161 -24.38 22.69 20.65
CA ILE A 161 -23.59 22.39 19.45
C ILE A 161 -24.25 21.20 18.74
N LYS A 162 -25.42 21.45 18.16
CA LYS A 162 -26.01 20.50 17.22
C LYS A 162 -25.49 20.81 15.82
N PRO A 163 -25.08 19.81 15.03
CA PRO A 163 -24.77 20.00 13.62
C PRO A 163 -26.08 20.40 12.91
N LEU A 164 -26.36 21.69 12.85
CA LEU A 164 -27.40 22.21 11.99
C LEU A 164 -26.92 22.03 10.55
N PRO A 165 -27.77 21.55 9.63
CA PRO A 165 -27.40 21.31 8.23
C PRO A 165 -26.91 22.57 7.50
N SER A 166 -27.10 23.76 8.07
CA SER A 166 -26.68 25.05 7.54
C SER A 166 -25.41 25.64 8.18
N TRP A 167 -24.82 24.99 9.19
CA TRP A 167 -23.63 25.51 9.89
C TRP A 167 -22.40 24.63 9.65
N ASN A 168 -21.60 25.05 8.67
CA ASN A 168 -20.29 24.44 8.40
C ASN A 168 -19.23 25.04 9.32
N PHE A 169 -18.86 24.34 10.40
CA PHE A 169 -17.62 24.66 11.14
C PHE A 169 -16.43 24.37 10.24
N SER A 170 -15.77 25.42 9.73
CA SER A 170 -14.54 25.28 8.97
C SER A 170 -13.36 25.84 9.74
N ILE A 171 -12.37 24.99 10.05
CA ILE A 171 -11.06 25.43 10.55
C ILE A 171 -10.05 25.15 9.44
N THR A 172 -9.30 26.18 9.05
CA THR A 172 -8.23 26.08 8.04
C THR A 172 -8.71 25.39 6.75
N SER A 173 -9.84 25.88 6.22
CA SER A 173 -10.45 25.42 4.95
C SER A 173 -10.92 23.96 4.91
N ARG A 174 -11.06 23.29 6.08
CA ARG A 174 -11.69 21.95 6.19
C ARG A 174 -12.92 22.01 7.07
N SER A 175 -14.01 21.36 6.63
CA SER A 175 -15.21 21.19 7.44
C SER A 175 -14.97 20.14 8.55
N LEU A 176 -15.30 20.52 9.78
CA LEU A 176 -15.24 19.67 10.96
C LEU A 176 -16.50 18.84 11.09
N VAL A 177 -16.38 17.69 11.76
CA VAL A 177 -17.53 16.91 12.22
C VAL A 177 -17.48 16.94 13.74
N ALA A 178 -18.46 17.58 14.36
CA ALA A 178 -18.60 17.62 15.82
C ALA A 178 -19.78 16.73 16.23
N THR A 179 -19.52 15.72 17.06
CA THR A 179 -20.53 14.81 17.59
C THR A 179 -20.38 14.64 19.09
N ILE A 180 -21.47 14.27 19.74
CA ILE A 180 -21.47 13.84 21.14
C ILE A 180 -20.62 12.57 21.24
N CYS A 181 -19.80 12.47 22.29
CA CYS A 181 -19.03 11.24 22.54
C CYS A 181 -20.00 10.07 22.70
N PRO A 182 -19.85 8.97 21.91
CA PRO A 182 -20.69 7.79 22.04
C PRO A 182 -20.47 7.05 23.36
#